data_AF-A0A8J6MGX4-F1
#
_entry.id   AF-A0A8J6MGX4-F1
#
_cell.length_a   1.000
_cell.length_b   1.000
_cell.length_c   1.000
_cell.angle_alpha   90.00
_cell.angle_beta   90.00
_cell.angle_gamma   90.00
#
_symmetry.space_group_name_H-M   'P 1'
#
loop_
_entity.id
_entity.type
_entity.pdbx_description
1 polymer ?
#
loop_
_entity_poly.entity_id
_entity_poly.type
_entity_poly.pdbx_seq_one_letter_code
_entity_poly.pdbx_strand_id
1 'polypeptide(L)' 'MPEALMAYEAARHERTSRVVQGSAANTRRYHNPILGDPARAAGHVESELAAAPAMERFDWLYRHDATTTPITRGSP' A
#
# COMPACT_ATOMS: atom_id res chain seq x y z
N MET A 1 -8.97 4.31 29.11
CA MET A 1 -9.23 4.92 27.78
C MET A 1 -7.94 5.07 26.99
N PRO A 2 -6.85 5.64 27.54
CA PRO A 2 -5.55 5.69 26.87
C PRO A 2 -5.04 4.32 26.39
N GLU A 3 -5.25 3.28 27.17
CA GLU A 3 -4.78 1.91 26.89
C GLU A 3 -5.46 1.31 25.65
N ALA A 4 -6.74 1.63 25.44
CA ALA A 4 -7.48 1.18 24.27
C ALA A 4 -7.01 1.91 23.00
N LEU A 5 -6.68 3.20 23.11
CA LEU A 5 -6.14 3.98 22.00
C LEU A 5 -4.72 3.52 21.63
N MET A 6 -3.87 3.23 22.62
CA MET A 6 -2.54 2.69 22.38
C MET A 6 -2.58 1.31 21.72
N ALA A 7 -3.48 0.43 22.16
CA ALA A 7 -3.68 -0.89 21.53
C ALA A 7 -4.15 -0.76 20.08
N TYR A 8 -5.06 0.18 19.80
CA TYR A 8 -5.51 0.48 18.44
C TYR A 8 -4.36 1.01 17.57
N GLU A 9 -3.59 1.97 18.08
CA GLU A 9 -2.46 2.55 17.36
C GLU A 9 -1.41 1.49 17.03
N ALA A 10 -0.99 0.69 18.02
CA ALA A 10 -0.03 -0.39 17.83
C ALA A 10 -0.49 -1.41 16.76
N ALA A 11 -1.77 -1.78 16.75
CA ALA A 11 -2.33 -2.72 15.80
C ALA A 11 -2.41 -2.17 14.35
N ARG A 12 -2.39 -0.84 14.16
CA ARG A 12 -2.71 -0.22 12.86
C ARG A 12 -1.58 0.62 12.27
N HIS A 13 -0.71 1.21 13.09
CA HIS A 13 0.26 2.23 12.69
C HIS A 13 1.17 1.77 11.55
N GLU A 14 1.76 0.58 11.66
CA GLU A 14 2.67 0.06 10.63
C GLU A 14 1.94 -0.11 9.28
N ARG A 15 0.77 -0.75 9.30
CA ARG A 15 0.00 -1.02 8.09
C ARG A 15 -0.46 0.27 7.43
N THR A 16 -1.02 1.21 8.18
CA THR A 16 -1.50 2.49 7.61
C THR A 16 -0.35 3.31 7.06
N SER A 17 0.81 3.30 7.74
CA SER A 17 2.05 3.91 7.22
C SER A 17 2.45 3.28 5.89
N ARG A 18 2.44 1.95 5.77
CA ARG A 18 2.74 1.24 4.52
C ARG A 18 1.76 1.61 3.39
N VAL A 19 0.48 1.80 3.69
CA VAL A 19 -0.51 2.27 2.71
C VAL A 19 -0.13 3.65 2.17
N VAL A 20 0.16 4.61 3.06
CA VAL A 20 0.53 5.97 2.66
C VAL A 20 1.81 5.99 1.82
N GLN A 21 2.83 5.24 2.24
CA GLN A 21 4.08 5.13 1.49
C GLN A 21 3.88 4.47 0.12
N GLY A 22 3.04 3.43 0.04
CA GLY A 22 2.67 2.81 -1.24
C GLY A 22 1.96 3.77 -2.18
N SER A 23 1.01 4.56 -1.67
CA SER A 23 0.32 5.60 -2.43
C SER A 23 1.28 6.67 -2.95
N ALA A 24 2.21 7.14 -2.11
CA ALA A 24 3.24 8.08 -2.52
C ALA A 24 4.14 7.47 -3.62
N ALA A 25 4.56 6.21 -3.49
CA ALA A 25 5.37 5.54 -4.50
C ALA A 25 4.63 5.35 -5.84
N ASN A 26 3.31 5.15 -5.83
CA ASN A 26 2.50 5.02 -7.04
C ASN A 26 2.50 6.29 -7.90
N THR A 27 2.65 7.48 -7.32
CA THR A 27 2.74 8.73 -8.08
C THR A 27 3.87 8.70 -9.11
N ARG A 28 5.00 8.05 -8.78
CA ARG A 28 6.15 7.91 -9.69
C ARG A 28 5.87 6.99 -10.88
N ARG A 29 4.89 6.10 -10.78
CA ARG A 29 4.47 5.18 -11.85
C ARG A 29 3.42 5.82 -12.73
N TYR A 30 2.37 6.38 -12.12
CA TYR A 30 1.22 6.93 -12.82
C TYR A 30 1.47 8.29 -13.45
N HIS A 31 2.43 9.05 -12.91
CA HIS A 31 2.85 10.34 -13.47
C HIS A 31 4.29 10.30 -13.98
N ASN A 32 4.76 9.12 -14.38
CA ASN A 32 6.08 8.99 -14.96
C ASN A 32 6.14 9.77 -16.29
N PRO A 33 7.11 10.68 -16.50
CA PRO A 33 7.21 11.45 -17.74
C PRO A 33 7.41 10.58 -18.99
N ILE A 34 7.90 9.33 -18.85
CA ILE A 34 8.03 8.38 -19.96
C ILE A 34 6.70 8.09 -20.66
N LEU A 35 5.57 8.29 -19.96
CA LEU A 35 4.23 8.13 -20.53
C LEU A 35 3.92 9.15 -21.62
N GLY A 36 4.67 10.26 -21.69
CA GLY A 36 4.56 11.25 -22.76
C GLY A 36 5.33 10.90 -24.04
N ASP A 37 6.15 9.83 -24.02
CA ASP A 37 6.90 9.35 -25.18
C ASP A 37 6.15 8.19 -25.86
N PRO A 38 5.55 8.38 -27.06
CA PRO A 38 4.77 7.33 -27.73
C PRO A 38 5.56 6.05 -28.02
N ALA A 39 6.88 6.14 -28.19
CA ALA A 39 7.72 4.98 -28.48
C ALA A 39 8.05 4.15 -27.22
N ARG A 40 7.97 4.76 -26.03
CA ARG A 40 8.38 4.12 -24.76
C ARG A 40 7.24 3.87 -23.79
N ALA A 41 6.15 4.62 -23.89
CA ALA A 41 5.01 4.55 -22.98
C ALA A 41 4.45 3.13 -22.88
N ALA A 42 4.32 2.41 -24.00
CA ALA A 42 3.81 1.03 -24.02
C ALA A 42 4.66 0.08 -23.16
N GLY A 43 5.99 0.18 -23.23
CA GLY A 43 6.88 -0.65 -22.42
C GLY A 43 6.77 -0.37 -20.92
N HIS A 44 6.64 0.90 -20.54
CA HIS A 44 6.42 1.28 -19.14
C HIS A 44 5.06 0.81 -18.61
N VAL A 45 4.00 0.92 -19.42
CA VAL A 45 2.66 0.41 -19.07
C VAL A 45 2.74 -1.11 -18.86
N GLU A 46 3.42 -1.84 -19.74
CA GLU A 46 3.54 -3.30 -19.60
C GLU A 46 4.31 -3.68 -18.33
N SER A 47 5.45 -3.05 -18.05
CA SER A 47 6.29 -3.41 -16.90
C SER A 47 5.70 -2.97 -15.56
N GLU A 48 5.05 -1.81 -15.50
CA GLU A 48 4.61 -1.21 -14.23
C GLU A 48 3.10 -1.30 -14.03
N LEU A 49 2.28 -1.20 -15.06
CA LEU A 49 0.84 -0.96 -14.92
C LEU A 49 -0.03 -2.14 -15.36
N ALA A 50 0.54 -3.15 -16.03
CA ALA A 50 -0.16 -4.36 -16.40
C ALA A 50 -0.72 -5.12 -15.19
N ALA A 51 -1.66 -6.02 -15.45
CA ALA A 51 -2.41 -6.73 -14.43
C ALA A 51 -1.52 -7.50 -13.45
N ALA A 52 -0.49 -8.20 -13.93
CA ALA A 52 0.39 -9.00 -13.08
C ALA A 52 1.23 -8.14 -12.10
N PRO A 53 2.00 -7.12 -12.56
CA PRO A 53 2.68 -6.19 -11.66
C PRO A 53 1.72 -5.46 -10.71
N ALA A 54 0.54 -5.06 -11.19
CA ALA A 54 -0.46 -4.39 -10.38
C ALA A 54 -1.00 -5.32 -9.26
N MET A 55 -1.33 -6.57 -9.59
CA MET A 55 -1.74 -7.57 -8.61
C MET A 55 -0.66 -7.76 -7.54
N GLU A 56 0.58 -8.01 -7.92
CA GLU A 56 1.69 -8.22 -6.98
C GLU A 56 1.81 -7.07 -5.96
N ARG A 57 1.66 -5.82 -6.43
CA ARG A 57 1.73 -4.65 -5.56
C ARG A 57 0.53 -4.48 -4.65
N PHE A 58 -0.67 -4.83 -5.10
CA PHE A 58 -1.91 -4.53 -4.39
C PHE A 58 -2.49 -5.71 -3.60
N ASP A 59 -1.96 -6.92 -3.79
CA ASP A 59 -2.49 -8.14 -3.18
C ASP A 59 -2.57 -8.04 -1.65
N TRP A 60 -1.49 -7.61 -1.01
CA TRP A 60 -1.42 -7.43 0.44
C TRP A 60 -2.41 -6.37 0.98
N LEU A 61 -2.82 -5.43 0.12
CA LEU A 61 -3.77 -4.37 0.49
C LEU A 61 -5.18 -4.93 0.46
N TYR A 62 -5.58 -5.57 -0.65
CA TYR A 62 -6.95 -6.01 -0.89
C TYR A 62 -7.28 -7.39 -0.29
N ARG A 63 -6.29 -8.26 -0.04
CA ARG A 63 -6.52 -9.55 0.63
C ARG A 63 -6.46 -9.50 2.16
N HIS A 64 -6.18 -8.34 2.74
CA HIS A 64 -6.07 -8.21 4.18
C HIS A 64 -7.43 -8.25 4.88
N ASP A 65 -7.59 -9.17 5.82
CA ASP A 65 -8.71 -9.20 6.75
C ASP A 65 -8.36 -8.39 8.02
N ALA A 66 -9.06 -7.28 8.22
CA ALA A 66 -8.86 -6.40 9.36
C ALA A 66 -9.37 -6.99 10.69
N THR A 67 -10.21 -8.04 10.63
CA THR A 67 -10.81 -8.70 11.80
C THR A 67 -9.86 -9.71 12.45
N THR A 68 -8.83 -10.16 11.72
CA THR A 68 -7.84 -11.11 12.24
C THR A 68 -6.65 -10.43 12.91
N THR A 69 -6.57 -9.10 12.87
CA THR A 69 -5.47 -8.34 13.49
C THR A 69 -5.72 -8.19 14.99
N PRO A 70 -4.87 -8.76 15.87
CA PRO A 70 -5.07 -8.67 17.31
C PRO A 70 -5.01 -7.21 17.80
N ILE A 71 -5.93 -6.86 18.70
CA ILE A 71 -5.87 -5.61 19.47
C ILE A 71 -5.52 -5.99 20.90
N THR A 72 -4.23 -6.15 21.16
CA THR A 72 -3.74 -6.49 22.50
C THR A 72 -3.68 -5.24 23.36
N ARG A 73 -4.35 -5.25 24.51
CA ARG A 73 -4.07 -4.23 25.54
C ARG A 73 -2.62 -4.41 25.96
N GLY A 74 -1.83 -3.34 25.88
CA GLY A 74 -0.47 -3.33 26.43
C GLY A 74 -0.49 -3.86 27.86
N SER A 75 0.50 -4.68 28.23
CA SER A 75 0.66 -5.09 29.62
C SER A 75 0.74 -3.85 30.52
N PRO A 76 0.19 -3.91 31.75
CA PRO A 76 0.26 -2.80 32.70
C PRO A 76 1.72 -2.39 32.99
#